data_AF-A0A6P7RPM5-F1
#
_entry.id   AF-A0A6P7RPM5-F1
#
_cell.length_a   1.000
_cell.length_b   1.000
_cell.length_c   1.000
_cell.angle_alpha   90.00
_cell.angle_beta   90.00
_cell.angle_gamma   90.00
#
_symmetry.space_group_name_H-M   'P 1'
#
loop_
_entity.id
_entity.type
_entity.pdbx_description
1 polymer ?
#
loop_
_entity_poly.entity_id
_entity_poly.type
_entity_poly.pdbx_seq_one_letter_code
_entity_poly.pdbx_strand_id
1 'polypeptide(L)'
;MIGCELLEDGSTTGFLQYAYDGQDFIIFNKDTLSWLAMDYVAHITKQAWEANLHELQYQKNWLEEECIAWLKRFLEYGRDTLERTEHPVVRTTRKETFPGITTLFCRAHGFYPPEISMTWMKNGEEIAQEVDYGGVLPSGDGTYQTWLSVDLDPQSNDVYSCHVEHCGRQMVLEAPRESGDILRVSAISGTTVLIITLAGVGVLIWRRSQELKEVMYQPTQVNEGSSPS
;
A
#
# COMPACT_ATOMS: atom_id res chain seq x y z
N MET A 1 -11.98 1.48 32.80
CA MET A 1 -10.67 1.04 32.28
C MET A 1 -9.64 1.21 33.38
N ILE A 2 -8.80 0.20 33.59
CA ILE A 2 -7.69 0.22 34.57
C ILE A 2 -6.45 -0.38 33.89
N GLY A 3 -5.27 0.18 34.12
CA GLY A 3 -4.04 -0.31 33.51
C GLY A 3 -2.84 0.56 33.84
N CYS A 4 -1.70 0.16 33.29
CA CYS A 4 -0.42 0.83 33.43
C CYS A 4 0.40 0.64 32.16
N GLU A 5 1.35 1.55 31.94
CA GLU A 5 2.27 1.51 30.82
C GLU A 5 3.70 1.59 31.34
N LEU A 6 4.62 0.92 30.64
CA LEU A 6 6.06 0.99 30.86
C LEU A 6 6.69 1.53 29.58
N LEU A 7 7.25 2.74 29.66
CA LEU A 7 7.84 3.43 28.53
C LEU A 7 9.30 3.00 28.31
N GLU A 8 9.85 3.30 27.12
CA GLU A 8 11.21 2.91 26.74
C GLU A 8 12.30 3.50 27.66
N ASP A 9 12.06 4.69 28.22
CA ASP A 9 12.95 5.35 29.19
C ASP A 9 12.86 4.76 30.61
N GLY A 10 11.99 3.76 30.79
CA GLY A 10 11.71 3.10 32.06
C GLY A 10 10.72 3.83 32.95
N SER A 11 10.18 4.98 32.52
CA SER A 11 9.10 5.65 33.23
C SER A 11 7.79 4.87 33.14
N THR A 12 6.95 5.03 34.16
CA THR A 12 5.70 4.26 34.30
C THR A 12 4.51 5.18 34.47
N THR A 13 3.43 4.87 33.78
CA THR A 13 2.13 5.54 33.95
C THR A 13 1.11 4.52 34.47
N GLY A 14 0.05 5.03 35.09
CA GLY A 14 -1.05 4.21 35.59
C GLY A 14 -2.34 5.00 35.52
N PHE A 15 -3.41 4.36 35.04
CA PHE A 15 -4.71 4.98 34.86
C PHE A 15 -5.83 4.11 35.43
N LEU A 16 -6.83 4.76 36.00
CA LEU A 16 -8.08 4.15 36.44
C LEU A 16 -9.20 5.14 36.18
N GLN A 17 -10.15 4.76 35.33
CA GLN A 17 -11.29 5.61 34.96
C GLN A 17 -12.54 4.77 34.72
N TYR A 18 -13.71 5.37 34.91
CA TYR A 18 -14.99 4.77 34.58
C TYR A 18 -15.73 5.66 33.58
N ALA A 19 -16.57 5.03 32.77
CA ALA A 19 -17.43 5.67 31.80
C ALA A 19 -18.89 5.24 32.05
N TYR A 20 -19.82 6.13 31.73
CA TYR A 20 -21.26 5.89 31.77
C TYR A 20 -21.85 6.31 30.42
N ASP A 21 -22.65 5.44 29.80
CA ASP A 21 -23.18 5.63 28.43
C ASP A 21 -22.11 5.97 27.37
N GLY A 22 -20.91 5.41 27.55
CA GLY A 22 -19.77 5.64 26.65
C GLY A 22 -19.11 7.02 26.80
N GLN A 23 -19.51 7.82 27.79
CA GLN A 23 -18.89 9.11 28.12
C GLN A 23 -18.08 8.99 29.41
N ASP A 24 -17.03 9.79 29.55
CA ASP A 24 -16.24 9.84 30.77
C ASP A 24 -17.11 10.19 31.97
N PHE A 25 -16.96 9.43 33.05
CA PHE A 25 -17.75 9.59 34.27
C PHE A 25 -16.88 10.06 35.44
N ILE A 26 -15.83 9.29 35.77
CA ILE A 26 -14.94 9.62 36.89
C ILE A 26 -13.53 9.04 36.64
N ILE A 27 -12.49 9.80 36.96
CA ILE A 27 -11.08 9.48 36.67
C ILE A 27 -10.25 9.59 37.95
N PHE A 28 -9.47 8.56 38.28
CA PHE A 28 -8.62 8.55 39.47
C PHE A 28 -7.30 9.28 39.20
N ASN A 29 -6.96 10.22 40.08
CA ASN A 29 -5.65 10.83 40.16
C ASN A 29 -4.88 10.20 41.32
N LYS A 30 -3.96 9.29 40.98
CA LYS A 30 -3.11 8.56 41.93
C LYS A 30 -2.08 9.45 42.66
N ASP A 31 -1.77 10.63 42.14
CA ASP A 31 -0.77 11.53 42.72
C ASP A 31 -1.39 12.39 43.82
N THR A 32 -2.65 12.79 43.65
CA THR A 32 -3.43 13.53 44.65
C THR A 32 -4.33 12.65 45.51
N LEU A 33 -4.37 11.34 45.24
CA LEU A 33 -5.30 10.38 45.85
C LEU A 33 -6.75 10.90 45.83
N SER A 34 -7.19 11.33 44.66
CA SER A 34 -8.51 11.92 44.48
C SER A 34 -9.12 11.54 43.14
N TRP A 35 -10.41 11.76 42.99
CA TRP A 35 -11.17 11.48 41.78
C TRP A 35 -11.61 12.78 41.10
N LEU A 36 -11.40 12.87 39.79
CA LEU A 36 -12.00 13.88 38.94
C LEU A 36 -13.38 13.39 38.50
N ALA A 37 -14.43 14.14 38.85
CA ALA A 37 -15.82 13.82 38.50
C ALA A 37 -16.29 14.69 37.33
N MET A 38 -16.93 14.07 36.32
CA MET A 38 -17.38 14.77 35.11
C MET A 38 -18.77 15.41 35.25
N ASP A 39 -19.61 14.90 36.14
CA ASP A 39 -20.95 15.43 36.40
C ASP A 39 -21.35 15.35 37.90
N TYR A 40 -22.59 15.75 38.19
CA TYR A 40 -23.13 15.74 39.56
C TYR A 40 -23.28 14.32 40.13
N VAL A 41 -23.63 13.33 39.31
CA VAL A 41 -23.77 11.94 39.75
C VAL A 41 -22.39 11.35 40.06
N ALA A 42 -21.39 11.64 39.25
CA ALA A 42 -19.99 11.31 39.50
C ALA A 42 -19.47 12.01 40.76
N HIS A 43 -19.92 13.23 41.06
CA HIS A 43 -19.52 13.94 42.28
C HIS A 43 -20.02 13.22 43.55
N ILE A 44 -21.23 12.65 43.54
CA ILE A 44 -21.75 11.85 44.65
C ILE A 44 -20.85 10.61 44.85
N THR A 45 -20.50 9.92 43.76
CA THR A 45 -19.59 8.76 43.80
C THR A 45 -18.20 9.14 44.32
N LYS A 46 -17.63 10.26 43.85
CA LYS A 46 -16.37 10.83 44.35
C LYS A 46 -16.38 10.99 45.87
N GLN A 47 -17.41 11.64 46.42
CA GLN A 47 -17.51 11.86 47.87
C GLN A 47 -17.53 10.53 48.66
N ALA A 48 -18.26 9.53 48.15
CA ALA A 48 -18.32 8.21 48.78
C ALA A 48 -16.98 7.47 48.71
N TRP A 49 -16.30 7.50 47.56
CA TRP A 49 -15.04 6.77 47.35
C TRP A 49 -13.86 7.44 48.06
N GLU A 50 -13.80 8.78 48.07
CA GLU A 50 -12.74 9.53 48.76
C GLU A 50 -12.84 9.47 50.29
N ALA A 51 -14.00 9.08 50.83
CA ALA A 51 -14.14 8.81 52.26
C ALA A 51 -13.33 7.57 52.71
N ASN A 52 -12.93 6.70 51.79
CA ASN A 52 -12.13 5.51 52.08
C ASN A 52 -10.68 5.67 51.61
N LEU A 53 -9.84 6.27 52.45
CA LEU A 53 -8.42 6.48 52.14
C LEU A 53 -7.65 5.18 51.87
N HIS A 54 -8.04 4.08 52.52
CA HIS A 54 -7.36 2.80 52.34
C HIS A 54 -7.54 2.27 50.91
N GLU A 55 -8.75 2.42 50.35
CA GLU A 55 -9.04 2.04 48.97
C GLU A 55 -8.25 2.89 47.97
N LEU A 56 -8.14 4.20 48.19
CA LEU A 56 -7.34 5.09 47.34
C LEU A 56 -5.85 4.70 47.33
N GLN A 57 -5.30 4.38 48.51
CA GLN A 57 -3.92 3.91 48.65
C GLN A 57 -3.70 2.55 47.98
N TYR A 58 -4.65 1.63 48.13
CA TYR A 58 -4.63 0.33 47.47
C TYR A 58 -4.61 0.50 45.95
N GLN A 59 -5.48 1.35 45.39
CA GLN A 59 -5.52 1.63 43.96
C GLN A 59 -4.23 2.27 43.46
N LYS A 60 -3.65 3.22 44.21
CA LYS A 60 -2.33 3.80 43.89
C LYS A 60 -1.26 2.71 43.84
N ASN A 61 -1.14 1.88 44.88
CA ASN A 61 -0.16 0.80 44.94
C ASN A 61 -0.35 -0.19 43.79
N TRP A 62 -1.60 -0.53 43.47
CA TRP A 62 -1.88 -1.44 42.36
C TRP A 62 -1.42 -0.86 41.02
N LEU A 63 -1.66 0.43 40.78
CA LEU A 63 -1.27 1.11 39.53
C LEU A 63 0.25 1.31 39.40
N GLU A 64 0.93 1.64 40.49
CA GLU A 64 2.37 1.97 40.47
C GLU A 64 3.27 0.74 40.57
N GLU A 65 2.85 -0.30 41.31
CA GLU A 65 3.70 -1.45 41.62
C GLU A 65 3.16 -2.74 41.00
N GLU A 66 1.97 -3.19 41.42
CA GLU A 66 1.44 -4.51 41.05
C GLU A 66 1.23 -4.63 39.55
N CYS A 67 0.59 -3.64 38.94
CA CYS A 67 0.31 -3.62 37.51
C CYS A 67 1.62 -3.68 36.69
N ILE A 68 2.64 -2.91 37.08
CA ILE A 68 3.94 -2.90 36.41
C ILE A 68 4.66 -4.24 36.58
N ALA A 69 4.57 -4.86 37.76
CA ALA A 69 5.13 -6.19 38.00
C ALA A 69 4.45 -7.26 37.11
N TRP A 70 3.12 -7.22 36.99
CA TRP A 70 2.38 -8.09 36.10
C TRP A 70 2.71 -7.83 34.63
N LEU A 71 2.80 -6.57 34.21
CA LEU A 71 3.17 -6.18 32.85
C LEU A 71 4.53 -6.74 32.47
N LYS A 72 5.56 -6.57 33.31
CA LYS A 72 6.91 -7.13 33.09
C LYS A 72 6.87 -8.65 32.92
N ARG A 73 6.08 -9.34 33.74
CA ARG A 73 5.91 -10.79 33.66
C ARG A 73 5.25 -11.23 32.34
N PHE A 74 4.21 -10.51 31.90
CA PHE A 74 3.55 -10.81 30.64
C PHE A 74 4.41 -10.47 29.43
N LEU A 75 5.23 -9.42 29.51
CA LEU A 75 6.25 -9.11 28.50
C LEU A 75 7.26 -10.24 28.37
N GLU A 76 7.72 -10.81 29.49
CA GLU A 76 8.63 -11.97 29.46
C GLU A 76 8.00 -13.19 28.77
N TYR A 77 6.73 -13.50 29.07
CA TYR A 77 6.02 -14.61 28.41
C TYR A 77 5.70 -14.34 26.94
N GLY A 78 5.37 -13.09 26.61
CA GLY A 78 4.96 -12.66 25.29
C GLY A 78 6.11 -12.17 24.39
N ARG A 79 7.36 -12.22 24.86
CA ARG A 79 8.52 -11.56 24.26
C ARG A 79 8.61 -11.76 22.75
N ASP A 80 8.59 -13.00 22.30
CA ASP A 80 8.73 -13.34 20.88
C ASP A 80 7.61 -12.77 20.00
N THR A 81 6.46 -12.49 20.60
CA THR A 81 5.32 -11.84 19.93
C THR A 81 5.41 -10.33 20.07
N LEU A 82 5.59 -9.79 21.27
CA LEU A 82 5.48 -8.35 21.54
C LEU A 82 6.71 -7.54 21.10
N GLU A 83 7.90 -8.15 21.12
CA GLU A 83 9.15 -7.49 20.71
C GLU A 83 9.50 -7.76 19.24
N ARG A 84 8.65 -8.47 18.49
CA ARG A 84 8.91 -8.71 17.07
C ARG A 84 8.79 -7.41 16.28
N THR A 85 9.54 -7.34 15.19
CA THR A 85 9.40 -6.25 14.22
C THR A 85 9.20 -6.84 12.84
N GLU A 86 8.07 -6.49 12.23
CA GLU A 86 7.73 -6.83 10.87
C GLU A 86 7.62 -5.52 10.09
N HIS A 87 8.51 -5.29 9.14
CA HIS A 87 8.51 -4.04 8.36
C HIS A 87 7.44 -4.06 7.27
N PRO A 88 6.84 -2.90 6.96
CA PRO A 88 5.76 -2.83 5.98
C PRO A 88 6.23 -3.18 4.57
N VAL A 89 5.37 -3.87 3.85
CA VAL A 89 5.43 -3.88 2.38
C VAL A 89 4.66 -2.66 1.89
N VAL A 90 5.39 -1.74 1.27
CA VAL A 90 4.81 -0.47 0.78
C VAL A 90 4.60 -0.53 -0.73
N ARG A 91 3.46 -0.03 -1.19
CA ARG A 91 3.14 0.10 -2.63
C ARG A 91 2.52 1.44 -2.93
N THR A 92 2.99 2.08 -4.00
CA THR A 92 2.41 3.30 -4.56
C THR A 92 1.58 2.95 -5.80
N THR A 93 0.37 3.49 -5.91
CA THR A 93 -0.51 3.28 -7.07
C THR A 93 -1.14 4.59 -7.51
N ARG A 94 -1.27 4.80 -8.82
CA ARG A 94 -2.02 5.90 -9.42
C ARG A 94 -3.37 5.37 -9.92
N LYS A 95 -4.48 6.01 -9.57
CA LYS A 95 -5.82 5.59 -9.98
C LYS A 95 -6.72 6.80 -10.22
N GLU A 96 -7.48 6.77 -11.31
CA GLU A 96 -8.62 7.68 -11.48
C GLU A 96 -9.75 7.25 -10.53
N THR A 97 -10.05 8.09 -9.54
CA THR A 97 -11.06 7.81 -8.51
C THR A 97 -12.41 8.37 -8.89
N PHE A 98 -12.41 9.51 -9.59
CA PHE A 98 -13.58 10.14 -10.21
C PHE A 98 -13.20 10.68 -11.59
N PRO A 99 -14.18 10.89 -12.49
CA PRO A 99 -13.90 11.43 -13.82
C PRO A 99 -13.06 12.72 -13.76
N GLY A 100 -11.84 12.66 -14.28
CA GLY A 100 -10.90 13.79 -14.29
C GLY A 100 -10.13 14.02 -12.97
N ILE A 101 -10.36 13.21 -11.94
CA ILE A 101 -9.62 13.25 -10.66
C ILE A 101 -8.75 12.00 -10.57
N THR A 102 -7.43 12.22 -10.63
CA THR A 102 -6.44 11.16 -10.44
C THR A 102 -5.85 11.26 -9.05
N THR A 103 -5.89 10.16 -8.31
CA THR A 103 -5.39 10.06 -6.94
C THR A 103 -4.17 9.14 -6.89
N LEU A 104 -3.15 9.54 -6.14
CA LEU A 104 -2.06 8.67 -5.73
C LEU A 104 -2.38 8.03 -4.38
N PHE A 105 -2.19 6.72 -4.27
CA PHE A 105 -2.28 5.99 -3.01
C PHE A 105 -0.92 5.42 -2.63
N CYS A 106 -0.54 5.58 -1.38
CA CYS A 106 0.55 4.85 -0.75
C CYS A 106 -0.05 3.91 0.29
N ARG A 107 0.18 2.61 0.15
CA ARG A 107 -0.39 1.57 1.02
C ARG A 107 0.73 0.81 1.70
N ALA A 108 0.67 0.71 3.02
CA ALA A 108 1.55 -0.11 3.84
C ALA A 108 0.74 -1.28 4.43
N HIS A 109 1.29 -2.49 4.37
CA HIS A 109 0.66 -3.70 4.92
C HIS A 109 1.69 -4.66 5.50
N GLY A 110 1.25 -5.56 6.36
CA GLY A 110 2.09 -6.63 6.90
C GLY A 110 3.12 -6.14 7.92
N PHE A 111 2.83 -5.06 8.63
CA PHE A 111 3.75 -4.50 9.61
C PHE A 111 3.30 -4.69 11.06
N TYR A 112 4.27 -4.76 11.96
CA TYR A 112 4.10 -4.78 13.41
C TYR A 112 5.36 -4.20 14.06
N PRO A 113 5.26 -3.34 15.09
CA PRO A 113 4.06 -2.86 15.81
C PRO A 113 3.24 -1.85 14.99
N PRO A 114 2.04 -1.42 15.45
CA PRO A 114 1.14 -0.55 14.68
C PRO A 114 1.64 0.89 14.49
N GLU A 115 2.59 1.36 15.29
CA GLU A 115 3.15 2.70 15.21
C GLU A 115 3.95 2.86 13.91
N ILE A 116 3.44 3.68 13.00
CA ILE A 116 4.03 3.96 11.68
C ILE A 116 3.80 5.43 11.33
N SER A 117 4.78 6.05 10.66
CA SER A 117 4.64 7.39 10.09
C SER A 117 4.67 7.30 8.57
N MET A 118 3.72 7.96 7.91
CA MET A 118 3.61 7.99 6.45
C MET A 118 3.29 9.40 5.97
N THR A 119 4.07 9.90 5.01
CA THR A 119 3.89 11.24 4.43
C THR A 119 4.03 11.22 2.91
N TRP A 120 3.27 12.08 2.24
CA TRP A 120 3.48 12.38 0.83
C TRP A 120 4.38 13.61 0.73
N MET A 121 5.39 13.53 -0.14
CA MET A 121 6.25 14.64 -0.51
C MET A 121 5.94 15.08 -1.93
N LYS A 122 5.97 16.38 -2.16
CA LYS A 122 5.79 17.05 -3.46
C LYS A 122 7.03 17.90 -3.72
N ASN A 123 7.82 17.54 -4.74
CA ASN A 123 9.10 18.17 -5.05
C ASN A 123 10.07 18.26 -3.85
N GLY A 124 9.96 17.31 -2.91
CA GLY A 124 10.78 17.29 -1.69
C GLY A 124 10.20 18.07 -0.50
N GLU A 125 9.04 18.72 -0.65
CA GLU A 125 8.31 19.37 0.45
C GLU A 125 7.14 18.50 0.92
N GLU A 126 6.91 18.46 2.23
CA GLU A 126 5.82 17.66 2.82
C GLU A 126 4.45 18.25 2.51
N ILE A 127 3.52 17.38 2.09
CA ILE A 127 2.12 17.76 1.86
C ILE A 127 1.34 17.55 3.17
N ALA A 128 1.11 18.62 3.91
CA ALA A 128 0.41 18.55 5.19
C ALA A 128 -1.13 18.69 5.09
N GLN A 129 -1.65 19.17 3.96
CA GLN A 129 -3.09 19.40 3.71
C GLN A 129 -3.52 18.65 2.44
N GLU A 130 -4.81 18.36 2.29
CA GLU A 130 -5.35 17.65 1.10
C GLU A 130 -4.90 16.19 0.97
N VAL A 131 -4.46 15.60 2.08
CA VAL A 131 -4.12 14.19 2.18
C VAL A 131 -5.23 13.46 2.93
N ASP A 132 -5.74 12.39 2.32
CA ASP A 132 -6.67 11.48 2.97
C ASP A 132 -5.90 10.31 3.60
N TYR A 133 -6.24 9.97 4.84
CA TYR A 133 -5.53 9.00 5.65
C TYR A 133 -6.48 7.92 6.16
N GLY A 134 -6.19 6.68 5.80
CA GLY A 134 -6.82 5.52 6.42
C GLY A 134 -6.13 5.21 7.73
N GLY A 135 -6.88 5.23 8.84
CA GLY A 135 -6.37 4.80 10.15
C GLY A 135 -5.67 3.44 10.10
N VAL A 136 -4.82 3.16 11.09
CA VAL A 136 -4.14 1.87 11.19
C VAL A 136 -5.15 0.79 11.57
N LEU A 137 -5.32 -0.20 10.70
CA LEU A 137 -6.30 -1.28 10.88
C LEU A 137 -5.60 -2.64 11.02
N PRO A 138 -6.14 -3.54 11.85
CA PRO A 138 -5.61 -4.90 11.96
C PRO A 138 -5.90 -5.71 10.68
N SER A 139 -4.92 -6.52 10.25
CA SER A 139 -5.04 -7.40 9.08
C SER A 139 -5.63 -8.78 9.42
N GLY A 140 -5.63 -9.16 10.70
CA GLY A 140 -6.17 -10.44 11.21
C GLY A 140 -5.13 -11.55 11.39
N ASP A 141 -3.91 -11.36 10.90
CA ASP A 141 -2.75 -12.27 11.06
C ASP A 141 -1.76 -11.80 12.13
N GLY A 142 -2.15 -10.79 12.94
CA GLY A 142 -1.30 -10.15 13.93
C GLY A 142 -0.51 -8.96 13.39
N THR A 143 -0.62 -8.64 12.09
CA THR A 143 -0.03 -7.43 11.47
C THR A 143 -1.08 -6.34 11.26
N TYR A 144 -0.62 -5.18 10.80
CA TYR A 144 -1.41 -4.01 10.52
C TYR A 144 -1.31 -3.57 9.05
N GLN A 145 -2.25 -2.72 8.65
CA GLN A 145 -2.29 -2.05 7.36
C GLN A 145 -2.81 -0.61 7.51
N THR A 146 -2.33 0.27 6.65
CA THR A 146 -2.76 1.67 6.57
C THR A 146 -2.51 2.21 5.16
N TRP A 147 -3.06 3.38 4.86
CA TRP A 147 -2.84 4.04 3.58
C TRP A 147 -2.95 5.56 3.68
N LEU A 148 -2.31 6.21 2.73
CA LEU A 148 -2.27 7.65 2.56
C LEU A 148 -2.56 7.98 1.09
N SER A 149 -3.40 8.98 0.79
CA SER A 149 -3.65 9.38 -0.59
C SER A 149 -3.71 10.89 -0.81
N VAL A 150 -3.32 11.31 -2.01
CA VAL A 150 -3.35 12.71 -2.44
C VAL A 150 -3.87 12.80 -3.87
N ASP A 151 -4.75 13.77 -4.12
CA ASP A 151 -5.23 14.06 -5.46
C ASP A 151 -4.21 14.87 -6.25
N LEU A 152 -4.11 14.59 -7.54
CA LEU A 152 -3.18 15.24 -8.44
C LEU A 152 -3.81 16.43 -9.13
N ASP A 153 -3.02 17.49 -9.28
CA ASP A 153 -3.30 18.53 -10.27
C ASP A 153 -2.82 18.04 -11.65
N PRO A 154 -3.73 17.79 -12.62
CA PRO A 154 -3.37 17.29 -13.94
C PRO A 154 -2.53 18.28 -14.76
N GLN A 155 -2.49 19.57 -14.39
CA GLN A 155 -1.65 20.56 -15.06
C GLN A 155 -0.24 20.64 -14.50
N SER A 156 0.01 19.96 -13.37
CA SER A 156 1.29 20.04 -12.70
C SER A 156 2.25 18.94 -13.13
N ASN A 157 3.54 19.29 -13.18
CA ASN A 157 4.64 18.39 -13.48
C ASN A 157 5.42 17.97 -12.21
N ASP A 158 4.75 18.06 -11.06
CA ASP A 158 5.34 17.80 -9.75
C ASP A 158 5.76 16.34 -9.59
N VAL A 159 6.83 16.15 -8.84
CA VAL A 159 7.35 14.83 -8.48
C VAL A 159 6.86 14.47 -7.09
N TYR A 160 6.16 13.35 -7.00
CA TYR A 160 5.61 12.85 -5.74
C TYR A 160 6.38 11.64 -5.23
N SER A 161 6.63 11.58 -3.93
CA SER A 161 7.20 10.41 -3.25
C SER A 161 6.50 10.14 -1.93
N CYS A 162 6.25 8.87 -1.63
CA CYS A 162 5.74 8.44 -0.33
C CYS A 162 6.91 8.08 0.57
N HIS A 163 6.96 8.71 1.75
CA HIS A 163 7.95 8.48 2.79
C HIS A 163 7.28 7.71 3.92
N VAL A 164 7.90 6.60 4.32
CA VAL A 164 7.40 5.74 5.39
C VAL A 164 8.51 5.51 6.40
N GLU A 165 8.21 5.72 7.67
CA GLU A 165 9.07 5.40 8.79
C GLU A 165 8.38 4.38 9.71
N HIS A 166 9.04 3.25 9.95
CA HIS A 166 8.55 2.19 10.82
C HIS A 166 9.71 1.59 11.62
N CYS A 167 9.65 1.69 12.95
CA CYS A 167 10.71 1.24 13.87
C CYS A 167 12.12 1.72 13.47
N GLY A 168 12.26 3.01 13.17
CA GLY A 168 13.53 3.63 12.77
C GLY A 168 14.01 3.27 11.36
N ARG A 169 13.27 2.45 10.61
CA ARG A 169 13.54 2.16 9.20
C ARG A 169 12.77 3.12 8.31
N GLN A 170 13.50 3.85 7.47
CA GLN A 170 12.94 4.73 6.46
C GLN A 170 12.83 4.03 5.10
N MET A 171 11.74 4.28 4.39
CA MET A 171 11.45 3.82 3.05
C MET A 171 10.92 4.98 2.21
N VAL A 172 11.43 5.15 0.99
CA VAL A 172 10.98 6.19 0.06
C VAL A 172 10.56 5.52 -1.24
N LEU A 173 9.33 5.77 -1.68
CA LEU A 173 8.77 5.22 -2.91
C LEU A 173 8.31 6.35 -3.82
N GLU A 174 8.88 6.43 -5.03
CA GLU A 174 8.39 7.36 -6.04
C GLU A 174 6.97 6.98 -6.48
N ALA A 175 6.15 7.99 -6.74
CA ALA A 175 4.82 7.79 -7.28
C ALA A 175 4.88 7.30 -8.74
N PRO A 176 3.98 6.40 -9.16
CA PRO A 176 3.86 6.04 -10.56
C PRO A 176 3.53 7.26 -11.42
N ARG A 177 4.32 7.51 -12.46
CA ARG A 177 3.99 8.46 -13.52
C ARG A 177 3.03 7.82 -14.51
N GLU A 178 2.24 8.64 -15.22
CA GLU A 178 1.50 8.13 -16.37
C GLU A 178 2.48 7.50 -17.35
N SER A 179 2.34 6.19 -17.56
CA SER A 179 3.09 5.49 -18.60
C SER A 179 2.47 5.91 -19.93
N GLY A 180 3.09 6.88 -20.59
CA GLY A 180 2.84 7.20 -21.99
C GLY A 180 3.39 6.11 -22.91
N ASP A 181 2.91 4.87 -22.78
CA ASP A 181 3.18 3.82 -23.76
C ASP A 181 1.90 3.48 -24.51
N ILE A 182 1.74 4.24 -25.61
CA ILE A 182 0.86 3.91 -26.71
C ILE A 182 1.41 2.61 -27.33
N LEU A 183 1.03 1.44 -26.81
CA LEU A 183 1.05 0.23 -27.64
C LEU A 183 -0.17 0.28 -28.56
N ARG A 184 -0.18 1.23 -29.50
CA ARG A 184 -0.90 1.05 -30.75
C ARG A 184 -0.18 -0.07 -31.48
N VAL A 185 -0.58 -1.31 -31.22
CA VAL A 185 -0.39 -2.39 -32.17
C VAL A 185 -1.15 -1.96 -33.41
N SER A 186 -0.47 -1.25 -34.32
CA SER A 186 -1.00 -1.04 -35.66
C SER A 186 -1.16 -2.44 -36.24
N ALA A 187 -2.41 -2.84 -36.46
CA ALA A 187 -2.74 -4.09 -37.10
C ALA A 187 -2.26 -4.03 -38.56
N ILE A 188 -0.98 -4.30 -38.79
CA ILE A 188 -0.43 -4.62 -40.11
C ILE A 188 -0.76 -6.10 -40.35
N SER A 189 -2.03 -6.42 -40.64
CA SER A 189 -2.44 -7.81 -40.91
C SER A 189 -3.35 -7.99 -42.13
N GLY A 190 -3.40 -7.00 -43.03
CA GLY A 190 -4.11 -7.14 -44.31
C GLY A 190 -3.21 -7.00 -45.54
N THR A 191 -2.36 -5.97 -45.57
CA THR A 191 -1.63 -5.56 -46.78
C THR A 191 -0.45 -6.45 -47.12
N THR A 192 0.29 -6.94 -46.13
CA THR A 192 1.45 -7.81 -46.34
C THR A 192 1.05 -9.16 -46.95
N VAL A 193 -0.06 -9.76 -46.50
CA VAL A 193 -0.58 -11.01 -47.06
C VAL A 193 -1.02 -10.81 -48.52
N LEU A 194 -1.68 -9.68 -48.83
CA LEU A 194 -2.15 -9.41 -50.19
C LEU A 194 -1.00 -9.18 -51.19
N ILE A 195 0.09 -8.53 -50.76
CA ILE A 195 1.26 -8.32 -51.61
C ILE A 195 1.98 -9.65 -51.89
N ILE A 196 2.11 -10.53 -50.89
CA ILE A 196 2.75 -11.84 -51.06
C ILE A 196 1.91 -12.74 -51.98
N THR A 197 0.58 -12.74 -51.85
CA THR A 197 -0.30 -13.53 -52.74
C THR A 197 -0.27 -13.01 -54.17
N LEU A 198 -0.33 -11.69 -54.38
CA LEU A 198 -0.23 -11.10 -55.73
C LEU A 198 1.13 -11.36 -56.38
N ALA A 199 2.23 -11.26 -55.62
CA ALA A 199 3.56 -11.60 -56.12
C ALA A 199 3.67 -13.09 -56.49
N GLY A 200 3.14 -13.98 -55.65
CA GLY A 200 3.12 -15.42 -55.92
C GLY A 200 2.33 -15.79 -57.18
N VAL A 201 1.15 -15.18 -57.38
CA VAL A 201 0.34 -15.37 -58.59
C VAL A 201 1.08 -14.83 -59.82
N GLY A 202 1.71 -13.65 -59.72
CA GLY A 202 2.52 -13.08 -60.80
C GLY A 202 3.66 -13.99 -61.23
N VAL A 203 4.39 -14.58 -60.28
CA VAL A 203 5.48 -15.53 -60.55
C VAL A 203 4.95 -16.81 -61.21
N LEU A 204 3.80 -17.34 -60.77
CA LEU A 204 3.20 -18.54 -61.38
C LEU A 204 2.75 -18.31 -62.83
N ILE A 205 2.13 -17.16 -63.12
CA ILE A 205 1.72 -16.79 -64.49
C ILE A 205 2.96 -16.61 -65.37
N TRP A 206 4.01 -15.97 -64.85
CA TRP A 206 5.25 -15.79 -65.60
C TRP A 206 5.95 -17.13 -65.89
N ARG A 207 6.00 -18.05 -64.91
CA ARG A 207 6.55 -19.40 -65.11
C ARG A 207 5.76 -20.19 -66.17
N ARG A 208 4.43 -20.17 -66.11
CA ARG A 208 3.58 -20.79 -67.16
C ARG A 208 3.81 -20.18 -68.54
N SER A 209 4.07 -18.87 -68.61
CA SER A 209 4.38 -18.20 -69.88
C SER A 209 5.72 -18.63 -70.49
N GLN A 210 6.71 -19.00 -69.65
CA GLN A 210 7.99 -19.54 -70.11
C GLN A 210 7.83 -20.97 -70.63
N GLU A 211 7.06 -21.81 -69.93
CA GLU A 211 6.74 -23.17 -70.38
C GLU A 211 5.98 -23.17 -71.72
N LEU A 212 5.03 -22.26 -71.91
CA LEU A 212 4.34 -22.08 -73.21
C LEU A 212 5.26 -21.60 -74.33
N LYS A 213 6.34 -20.87 -74.01
CA LYS A 213 7.34 -20.44 -74.99
C LYS A 213 8.30 -21.57 -75.37
N GLU A 214 8.64 -22.47 -74.46
CA GLU A 214 9.45 -23.66 -74.80
C GLU A 214 8.68 -24.67 -75.68
N VAL A 215 7.36 -24.84 -75.49
CA VAL A 215 6.54 -25.72 -76.34
C VAL A 215 6.38 -25.19 -77.79
N MET A 216 6.54 -23.88 -78.01
CA MET A 216 6.37 -23.23 -79.32
C MET A 216 7.66 -23.15 -80.15
N TYR A 217 8.81 -23.57 -79.62
CA TYR A 217 10.10 -23.50 -80.34
C TYR A 217 10.84 -24.85 -80.32
N GLN A 218 10.28 -25.84 -81.00
CA GLN A 218 11.01 -27.03 -81.43
C GLN A 218 11.36 -26.88 -82.93
N PRO A 219 12.62 -26.58 -83.30
CA PRO A 219 13.02 -26.53 -84.70
C PRO A 219 13.23 -27.96 -85.23
N THR A 220 12.64 -28.21 -86.41
CA THR A 220 12.73 -29.45 -87.18
C THR A 220 14.17 -29.76 -87.57
N GLN A 221 14.65 -30.96 -87.24
CA GLN A 221 15.94 -31.47 -87.69
C GLN A 221 15.91 -31.76 -89.20
N VAL A 222 16.74 -31.04 -89.96
CA VAL A 222 17.06 -31.35 -91.37
C VAL A 222 18.30 -32.23 -91.37
N ASN A 223 18.16 -33.48 -91.81
CA ASN A 223 19.29 -34.36 -92.12
C ASN A 223 19.57 -34.29 -93.63
N GLU A 224 20.68 -33.65 -94.00
CA GLU A 224 21.34 -33.86 -95.31
C GLU A 224 22.35 -35.00 -95.18
N GLY A 225 22.36 -35.92 -96.16
CA GLY A 225 23.40 -36.94 -96.24
C GLY A 225 23.20 -38.01 -97.31
N SER A 226 23.66 -37.68 -98.53
CA SER A 226 24.32 -38.55 -99.53
C SER A 226 23.56 -39.61 -100.35
N SER A 227 23.48 -39.35 -101.67
CA SER A 227 23.57 -40.31 -102.82
C SER A 227 24.95 -41.02 -102.86
N PRO A 228 25.31 -41.95 -103.79
CA PRO A 228 24.62 -42.42 -105.01
C PRO A 228 24.66 -43.95 -105.29
N SER A 229 23.72 -44.48 -106.10
CA SER A 229 23.95 -45.23 -107.36
C SER A 229 22.62 -45.49 -108.06
#